data_AF-A0A6L5TDA1-F1
#
_entry.id   AF-A0A6L5TDA1-F1
#
_cell.length_a   1.000
_cell.length_b   1.000
_cell.length_c   1.000
_cell.angle_alpha   90.00
_cell.angle_beta   90.00
_cell.angle_gamma   90.00
#
_symmetry.space_group_name_H-M   'P 1'
#
loop_
_entity.id
_entity.type
_entity.pdbx_description
1 polymer ?
#
loop_
_entity_poly.entity_id
_entity_poly.type
_entity_poly.pdbx_seq_one_letter_code
_entity_poly.pdbx_strand_id
1 'polypeptide(L)' 'MTATTLVESLSRLYEHGRLTKAGIAARVKKGTITEDDYKTITGEDYKDA' A
#
# COMPACT_ATOMS: atom_id res chain seq x y z
N MET A 1 1.03 -11.76 -15.10
CA MET A 1 1.55 -12.03 -13.74
C MET A 1 2.74 -11.13 -13.46
N THR A 2 2.56 -9.85 -13.11
CA THR A 2 3.66 -8.97 -12.65
C THR A 2 3.09 -7.76 -11.87
N ALA A 3 2.51 -8.00 -10.70
CA ALA A 3 2.13 -6.93 -9.75
C ALA A 3 2.96 -6.98 -8.45
N THR A 4 4.07 -7.74 -8.42
CA THR A 4 4.72 -8.12 -7.16
C THR A 4 5.79 -7.14 -6.66
N THR A 5 6.55 -6.46 -7.52
CA THR A 5 7.67 -5.62 -7.05
C THR A 5 7.26 -4.30 -6.39
N LEU A 6 6.14 -3.71 -6.80
CA LEU A 6 5.68 -2.42 -6.25
C LEU A 6 5.18 -2.59 -4.81
N VAL A 7 4.32 -3.59 -4.59
CA VAL A 7 3.69 -3.86 -3.28
C VAL A 7 4.77 -4.24 -2.26
N GLU A 8 5.73 -5.09 -2.65
CA GLU A 8 6.87 -5.45 -1.80
C GLU A 8 7.73 -4.23 -1.45
N SER A 9 7.98 -3.34 -2.41
CA SER A 9 8.75 -2.10 -2.18
C SER A 9 8.02 -1.16 -1.22
N LEU A 10 6.70 -0.99 -1.41
CA LEU A 10 5.85 -0.18 -0.52
C LEU A 10 5.76 -0.77 0.88
N SER A 11 5.69 -2.11 0.99
CA SER A 11 5.73 -2.82 2.27
C SER A 11 7.02 -2.51 3.02
N ARG A 12 8.18 -2.68 2.37
CA ARG A 12 9.47 -2.31 2.95
C ARG A 12 9.54 -0.83 3.35
N LEU A 13 9.05 0.07 2.51
CA LEU A 13 9.02 1.51 2.82
C LEU A 13 8.14 1.81 4.04
N TYR A 14 7.01 1.11 4.18
CA TYR A 14 6.11 1.23 5.32
C TYR A 14 6.74 0.66 6.60
N GLU A 15 7.34 -0.53 6.54
CA GLU A 15 8.09 -1.14 7.65
C GLU A 15 9.26 -0.27 8.12
N HIS A 16 9.97 0.37 7.20
CA HIS A 16 11.05 1.31 7.51
C HIS A 16 10.55 2.70 7.96
N GLY A 17 9.23 2.91 8.08
CA GLY A 17 8.63 4.19 8.48
C GLY A 17 8.82 5.31 7.46
N ARG A 18 9.26 4.99 6.23
CA ARG A 18 9.42 5.95 5.12
C ARG A 18 8.11 6.20 4.38
N LEU A 19 7.13 5.33 4.54
CA LEU A 19 5.77 5.51 4.05
C LEU A 19 4.77 5.48 5.21
N THR A 20 3.79 6.37 5.17
CA THR A 20 2.65 6.38 6.10
C THR A 20 1.45 5.69 5.48
N LYS A 21 0.47 5.28 6.30
CA LYS A 21 -0.81 4.74 5.84
C LYS A 21 -1.50 5.66 4.83
N ALA A 22 -1.48 6.97 5.08
CA ALA A 22 -2.00 7.97 4.15
C ALA A 22 -1.30 7.95 2.77
N GLY A 23 0.01 7.68 2.75
CA GLY A 23 0.78 7.53 1.51
C GLY A 23 0.43 6.26 0.73
N ILE A 24 0.10 5.16 1.41
CA ILE A 24 -0.41 3.93 0.78
C ILE A 24 -1.83 4.20 0.27
N ALA A 25 -2.69 4.80 1.09
CA ALA A 25 -4.06 5.18 0.74
C ALA A 25 -4.13 6.06 -0.52
N ALA A 26 -3.28 7.08 -0.62
CA ALA A 26 -3.20 7.92 -1.81
C ALA A 26 -2.85 7.14 -3.08
N ARG A 27 -2.09 6.04 -2.96
CA ARG A 27 -1.75 5.16 -4.09
C ARG A 27 -2.90 4.24 -4.47
N VAL A 28 -3.70 3.79 -3.49
CA VAL A 28 -4.98 3.09 -3.75
C VAL A 28 -5.92 4.02 -4.51
N LYS A 29 -6.13 5.25 -4.00
CA LYS A 29 -6.99 6.26 -4.65
C LYS A 29 -6.52 6.63 -6.06
N LYS A 30 -5.21 6.60 -6.30
CA LYS A 30 -4.60 6.82 -7.61
C LYS A 30 -4.73 5.60 -8.55
N GLY A 31 -5.12 4.43 -8.05
CA GLY A 31 -5.18 3.17 -8.80
C GLY A 31 -3.80 2.56 -9.07
N THR A 32 -2.78 2.97 -8.33
CA THR A 32 -1.41 2.41 -8.46
C THR A 32 -1.30 1.06 -7.74
N ILE A 33 -2.12 0.84 -6.71
CA ILE A 33 -2.26 -0.41 -5.96
C ILE A 33 -3.74 -0.62 -5.65
N THR A 34 -4.10 -1.84 -5.26
CA THR A 34 -5.46 -2.22 -4.87
C THR A 34 -5.66 -2.13 -3.35
N GLU A 35 -6.91 -2.24 -2.91
CA GLU A 35 -7.27 -2.32 -1.49
C GLU A 35 -6.67 -3.56 -0.82
N ASP A 36 -6.53 -4.65 -1.58
CA ASP A 36 -5.90 -5.91 -1.13
C ASP A 36 -4.39 -5.71 -0.89
N ASP A 37 -3.73 -4.96 -1.77
CA ASP A 37 -2.33 -4.56 -1.60
C ASP A 37 -2.16 -3.63 -0.38
N TYR A 38 -3.09 -2.69 -0.17
CA TYR A 38 -3.10 -1.83 1.01
C TYR A 38 -3.18 -2.65 2.29
N LYS A 39 -4.07 -3.65 2.32
CA LYS A 39 -4.21 -4.57 3.45
C LYS A 39 -2.97 -5.41 3.67
N THR A 40 -2.34 -5.85 2.60
CA THR A 40 -1.08 -6.61 2.64
C THR A 40 0.07 -5.77 3.21
N ILE A 41 0.15 -4.49 2.88
CA ILE A 41 1.21 -3.58 3.33
C ILE A 41 0.97 -3.09 4.76
N THR A 42 -0.25 -2.66 5.07
CA THR A 42 -0.57 -1.97 6.32
C THR A 42 -1.11 -2.89 7.42
N GLY A 43 -1.59 -4.08 7.03
CA GLY A 43 -2.31 -5.00 7.90
C GLY A 43 -3.75 -4.57 8.22
N GLU A 44 -4.20 -3.42 7.72
CA GLU A 44 -5.54 -2.89 7.96
C GLU A 44 -6.36 -2.84 6.67
N ASP A 45 -7.67 -3.03 6.79
CA ASP A 45 -8.58 -2.79 5.68
C ASP A 45 -8.55 -1.32 5.26
N TYR A 46 -8.45 -1.09 3.96
CA TYR A 46 -8.56 0.24 3.39
C TYR A 46 -9.94 0.81 3.72
N LYS A 47 -9.98 1.90 4.50
CA LYS A 47 -11.19 2.68 4.71
C LYS A 47 -11.01 3.99 3.97
N ASP A 48 -11.62 4.12 2.80
CA ASP A 48 -11.82 5.42 2.17
C ASP A 48 -12.77 6.20 3.08
N ALA A 49 -12.19 7.09 3.89
CA ALA A 49 -12.94 8.00 4.76
C ALA A 49 -13.47 9.19 3.96
#